data_AF-A0A1F2RTB4-F1
#
_entry.id   AF-A0A1F2RTB4-F1
#
_cell.length_a   1.000
_cell.length_b   1.000
_cell.length_c   1.000
_cell.angle_alpha   90.00
_cell.angle_beta   90.00
_cell.angle_gamma   90.00
#
_symmetry.space_group_name_H-M   'P 1'
#
loop_
_entity.id
_entity.type
_entity.pdbx_description
1 polymer ?
#
loop_
_entity_poly.entity_id
_entity_poly.type
_entity_poly.pdbx_seq_one_letter_code
_entity_poly.pdbx_strand_id
1 'polypeptide(L)'
;MILEIDTDNQVQYNGDVSDLSRMAANPDITPASAPRNFGVVINLGDIVTVNGQPAKGIMVERLLRLGLSPTATPGNAIADVTRTQIGDRIFEILKSDGTAIGSIMVSQFTGGAPAPGAPLVASGGNLAIVGGTGAFLGARGQAFTGTRPDQIGSRQASMAEDPANRRRHGGGRFRYVLHVLPMARPEIVVTAAGPAVTHSIDFAPVTATRPAAVGEILSAFATGLGPTLPGVDPGKPFPVSPLAAVNSPVEVLVNGRAAEVTAAVGYPNTVDGYQVNFRIPSDTARGTATVQLRVAWIAGAELRITVQ
;
A
#
# COMPACT_ATOMS: atom_id res chain seq x y z
N MET A 1 1.97 -6.81 -7.83
CA MET A 1 1.23 -5.55 -8.10
C MET A 1 2.17 -4.38 -7.91
N ILE A 2 1.88 -3.23 -8.50
CA ILE A 2 2.68 -2.01 -8.31
C ILE A 2 1.84 -1.00 -7.52
N LEU A 3 2.43 -0.42 -6.48
CA LEU A 3 1.89 0.72 -5.76
C LEU A 3 2.81 1.93 -5.98
N GLU A 4 2.25 3.01 -6.51
CA GLU A 4 2.87 4.32 -6.51
C GLU A 4 2.35 5.11 -5.31
N ILE A 5 3.20 5.38 -4.34
CA ILE A 5 2.86 6.11 -3.12
C ILE A 5 3.50 7.48 -3.20
N ASP A 6 2.68 8.51 -3.27
CA ASP A 6 3.15 9.90 -3.22
C ASP A 6 3.14 10.40 -1.80
N THR A 7 4.23 11.07 -1.42
CA THR A 7 4.38 11.75 -0.15
C THR A 7 4.60 13.24 -0.30
N ASP A 8 4.10 14.00 0.66
CA ASP A 8 4.32 15.44 0.84
C ASP A 8 4.90 15.72 2.24
N ASN A 9 5.36 16.96 2.46
CA ASN A 9 5.89 17.44 3.74
C ASN A 9 7.01 16.55 4.30
N GLN A 10 7.89 16.07 3.42
CA GLN A 10 8.97 15.19 3.82
C GLN A 10 10.12 15.95 4.48
N VAL A 11 10.42 15.60 5.73
CA VAL A 11 11.48 16.23 6.53
C VAL A 11 12.46 15.17 7.01
N GLN A 12 13.75 15.44 6.81
CA GLN A 12 14.87 14.65 7.29
C GLN A 12 15.44 15.28 8.57
N TYR A 13 15.21 14.64 9.71
CA TYR A 13 15.78 15.02 10.99
C TYR A 13 17.12 14.32 11.18
N ASN A 14 18.19 15.10 11.31
CA ASN A 14 19.55 14.62 11.46
C ASN A 14 19.90 14.55 12.96
N GLY A 15 20.49 13.44 13.39
CA GLY A 15 20.92 13.23 14.77
C GLY A 15 22.16 14.04 15.13
N ASP A 16 21.96 15.34 15.30
CA ASP A 16 23.00 16.34 15.57
C ASP A 16 22.84 17.02 16.94
N VAL A 17 21.95 16.49 17.78
CA VAL A 17 21.69 16.95 19.14
C VAL A 17 22.36 16.02 20.13
N SER A 18 23.27 16.55 20.95
CA SER A 18 23.90 15.82 22.07
C SER A 18 23.13 15.97 23.38
N ASP A 19 22.47 17.11 23.58
CA ASP A 19 21.61 17.38 24.74
C ASP A 19 20.19 16.89 24.47
N LEU A 20 19.86 15.71 25.01
CA LEU A 20 18.57 15.06 24.80
C LEU A 20 17.38 15.92 25.26
N SER A 21 17.58 16.86 26.20
CA SER A 21 16.51 17.77 26.65
C SER A 21 16.04 18.74 25.55
N ARG A 22 16.86 18.94 24.51
CA ARG A 22 16.55 19.82 23.37
C ARG A 22 15.95 19.09 22.18
N MET A 23 15.87 17.77 22.23
CA MET A 23 15.33 16.95 21.14
C MET A 23 13.83 17.21 20.99
N ALA A 24 13.37 17.43 19.75
CA ALA A 24 11.98 17.66 19.39
C ALA A 24 11.29 18.82 20.17
N ALA A 25 12.03 19.85 20.55
CA ALA A 25 11.54 20.92 21.43
C ALA A 25 11.46 22.30 20.77
N ASN A 26 12.20 22.55 19.68
CA ASN A 26 12.25 23.85 19.04
C ASN A 26 11.09 24.01 18.04
N PRO A 27 10.13 24.92 18.25
CA PRO A 27 8.99 25.08 17.36
C PRO A 27 9.34 25.73 16.01
N ASP A 28 10.52 26.34 15.87
CA ASP A 28 10.96 27.03 14.66
C ASP A 28 11.77 26.09 13.74
N ILE A 29 11.93 26.50 12.48
CA ILE A 29 12.79 25.79 11.52
C ILE A 29 14.24 25.79 12.03
N THR A 30 14.84 24.60 12.09
CA THR A 30 16.24 24.45 12.53
C THR A 30 17.19 24.18 11.38
N PRO A 31 18.45 24.68 11.44
CA PRO A 31 19.49 24.19 10.55
C PRO A 31 19.88 22.76 10.94
N ALA A 32 20.24 21.96 9.94
CA ALA A 32 20.75 20.60 10.16
C ALA A 32 22.26 20.54 9.95
N SER A 33 22.95 19.78 10.80
CA SER A 33 24.31 19.35 10.51
C SER A 33 24.29 18.08 9.66
N ALA A 34 25.15 18.04 8.64
CA ALA A 34 25.27 16.84 7.81
C ALA A 34 25.72 15.65 8.67
N PRO A 35 25.02 14.50 8.60
CA PRO A 35 25.36 13.35 9.43
C PRO A 35 26.71 12.80 8.98
N ARG A 36 27.62 12.65 9.94
CA ARG A 36 28.86 11.88 9.74
C ARG A 36 28.51 10.40 9.60
N ASN A 37 29.48 9.60 9.16
CA ASN A 37 29.33 8.15 9.17
C ASN A 37 28.91 7.67 10.57
N PHE A 38 27.99 6.72 10.62
CA PHE A 38 27.27 6.25 11.81
C PHE A 38 26.21 7.19 12.40
N GLY A 39 26.02 8.38 11.83
CA GLY A 39 24.96 9.32 12.25
C GLY A 39 23.56 8.79 11.95
N VAL A 40 22.63 9.00 12.88
CA VAL A 40 21.23 8.58 12.74
C VAL A 40 20.42 9.66 12.01
N VAL A 41 19.50 9.22 11.17
CA VAL A 41 18.60 10.07 10.40
C VAL A 41 17.18 9.50 10.49
N ILE A 42 16.20 10.37 10.72
CA ILE A 42 14.77 10.01 10.67
C ILE A 42 14.11 10.85 9.58
N ASN A 43 13.45 10.19 8.64
CA ASN A 43 12.67 10.81 7.58
C ASN A 43 11.18 10.58 7.85
N LEU A 44 10.40 11.65 7.84
CA LEU A 44 8.94 11.60 7.99
C LEU A 44 8.29 12.28 6.79
N GLY A 45 7.28 11.66 6.16
CA GLY A 45 6.49 12.26 5.08
C GLY A 45 5.03 11.82 5.13
N ASP A 46 4.11 12.70 4.77
CA ASP A 46 2.68 12.40 4.68
C ASP A 46 2.37 11.64 3.41
N ILE A 47 1.73 10.47 3.50
CA ILE A 47 1.16 9.83 2.31
C ILE A 47 -0.07 10.63 1.88
N VAL A 48 -0.11 11.05 0.62
CA VAL A 48 -1.22 11.85 0.06
C VAL A 48 -2.00 11.11 -1.02
N THR A 49 -1.34 10.21 -1.78
CA THR A 49 -2.04 9.33 -2.72
C THR A 49 -1.39 7.97 -2.82
N VAL A 50 -2.19 6.97 -3.19
CA VAL A 50 -1.74 5.65 -3.64
C VAL A 50 -2.34 5.38 -5.02
N ASN A 51 -1.51 5.12 -6.03
CA ASN A 51 -1.92 4.94 -7.42
C ASN A 51 -2.80 6.10 -7.94
N GLY A 52 -2.46 7.34 -7.55
CA GLY A 52 -3.20 8.55 -7.90
C GLY A 52 -4.52 8.76 -7.16
N GLN A 53 -4.95 7.80 -6.32
CA GLN A 53 -6.16 7.93 -5.50
C GLN A 53 -5.85 8.59 -4.16
N PRO A 54 -6.70 9.51 -3.66
CA PRO A 54 -6.51 10.15 -2.37
C PRO A 54 -6.36 9.13 -1.23
N ALA A 55 -5.29 9.26 -0.47
CA ALA A 55 -4.98 8.42 0.67
C ALA A 55 -4.45 9.30 1.82
N LYS A 56 -4.36 8.71 3.00
CA LYS A 56 -3.68 9.31 4.16
C LYS A 56 -2.65 8.31 4.68
N GLY A 57 -1.79 8.78 5.57
CA GLY A 57 -0.82 7.92 6.24
C GLY A 57 0.51 8.59 6.46
N ILE A 58 1.49 7.80 6.85
CA ILE A 58 2.85 8.27 7.10
C ILE A 58 3.85 7.31 6.46
N MET A 59 4.84 7.90 5.81
CA MET A 59 6.10 7.25 5.49
C MET A 59 7.09 7.62 6.59
N VAL A 60 7.60 6.61 7.29
CA VAL A 60 8.63 6.74 8.31
C VAL A 60 9.85 5.99 7.86
N GLU A 61 10.99 6.63 7.91
CA GLU A 61 12.26 6.01 7.56
C GLU A 61 13.27 6.28 8.66
N ARG A 62 13.91 5.21 9.13
CA ARG A 62 15.01 5.28 10.09
C ARG A 62 16.26 4.78 9.38
N LEU A 63 17.23 5.67 9.26
CA LEU A 63 18.48 5.41 8.55
C LEU A 63 19.68 5.67 9.45
N LEU A 64 20.74 4.94 9.18
CA LEU A 64 22.07 5.20 9.68
C LEU A 64 22.95 5.57 8.48
N ARG A 65 23.66 6.69 8.57
CA ARG A 65 24.66 7.07 7.58
C ARG A 65 25.75 6.02 7.56
N LEU A 66 25.94 5.38 6.41
CA LEU A 66 26.93 4.34 6.22
C LEU A 66 27.64 4.58 4.88
N GLY A 67 28.65 5.44 4.90
CA GLY A 67 29.46 5.76 3.73
C GLY A 67 30.45 4.63 3.46
N LEU A 68 30.16 3.81 2.45
CA LEU A 68 31.01 2.73 1.96
C LEU A 68 31.53 3.07 0.56
N SER A 69 32.80 2.81 0.28
CA SER A 69 33.38 2.98 -1.05
C SER A 69 34.66 2.15 -1.23
N PRO A 70 34.95 1.65 -2.46
CA PRO A 70 36.25 1.06 -2.79
C PRO A 70 37.42 2.05 -2.69
N THR A 71 37.13 3.35 -2.78
CA THR A 71 38.10 4.43 -2.66
C THR A 71 37.69 5.36 -1.51
N ALA A 72 37.53 4.80 -0.32
CA ALA A 72 37.07 5.53 0.84
C ALA A 72 38.05 6.65 1.26
N THR A 73 37.51 7.82 1.59
CA THR A 73 38.24 8.94 2.21
C THR A 73 38.11 8.86 3.74
N PRO A 74 38.98 9.56 4.51
CA PRO A 74 38.84 9.65 5.96
C PRO A 74 37.41 10.03 6.39
N GLY A 75 36.89 9.32 7.39
CA GLY A 75 35.50 9.46 7.86
C GLY A 75 34.50 8.51 7.20
N ASN A 76 34.84 7.85 6.09
CA ASN A 76 34.05 6.76 5.49
C ASN A 76 34.73 5.40 5.71
N ALA A 77 34.00 4.31 5.49
CA ALA A 77 34.53 2.96 5.58
C ALA A 77 34.90 2.43 4.18
N ILE A 78 36.05 1.75 4.10
CA ILE A 78 36.49 1.02 2.91
C ILE A 78 35.60 -0.22 2.69
N ALA A 79 35.18 -0.46 1.45
CA ALA A 79 34.38 -1.63 1.07
C ALA A 79 34.43 -1.87 -0.44
N ASP A 80 34.12 -3.08 -0.90
CA ASP A 80 34.06 -3.38 -2.34
C ASP A 80 32.83 -2.77 -3.05
N VAL A 81 31.91 -2.18 -2.29
CA VAL A 81 30.66 -1.61 -2.79
C VAL A 81 30.51 -0.15 -2.37
N THR A 82 29.81 0.64 -3.19
CA THR A 82 29.43 2.01 -2.85
C THR A 82 28.03 2.04 -2.26
N ARG A 83 27.89 2.52 -1.02
CA ARG A 83 26.62 2.68 -0.31
C ARG A 83 26.65 3.92 0.57
N THR A 84 25.48 4.46 0.89
CA THR A 84 25.36 5.73 1.61
C THR A 84 24.66 5.61 2.95
N GLN A 85 23.67 4.73 3.08
CA GLN A 85 22.89 4.54 4.31
C GLN A 85 22.32 3.13 4.40
N ILE A 86 22.06 2.66 5.61
CA ILE A 86 21.35 1.41 5.90
C ILE A 86 20.19 1.69 6.85
N GLY A 87 19.08 0.95 6.74
CA GLY A 87 17.99 1.06 7.70
C GLY A 87 16.68 0.48 7.20
N ASP A 88 15.58 1.06 7.68
CA ASP A 88 14.23 0.58 7.41
C ASP A 88 13.31 1.74 6.99
N ARG A 89 12.29 1.44 6.18
CA ARG A 89 11.21 2.34 5.80
C ARG A 89 9.86 1.66 5.98
N ILE A 90 8.93 2.35 6.60
CA ILE A 90 7.57 1.87 6.88
C ILE A 90 6.60 2.83 6.20
N PHE A 91 5.66 2.27 5.44
CA PHE A 91 4.50 2.99 4.92
C PHE A 91 3.28 2.51 5.70
N GLU A 92 2.69 3.37 6.52
CA GLU A 92 1.38 3.12 7.15
C GLU A 92 0.31 3.81 6.31
N ILE A 93 -0.57 3.03 5.69
CA ILE A 93 -1.50 3.50 4.67
C ILE A 93 -2.91 3.49 5.25
N LEU A 94 -3.59 4.63 5.10
CA LEU A 94 -4.96 4.84 5.51
C LEU A 94 -5.80 5.25 4.28
N LYS A 95 -7.10 4.94 4.32
CA LYS A 95 -8.08 5.57 3.42
C LYS A 95 -8.10 7.09 3.65
N SER A 96 -8.65 7.84 2.70
CA SER A 96 -8.87 9.28 2.83
C SER A 96 -9.74 9.67 4.04
N ASP A 97 -10.61 8.77 4.49
CA ASP A 97 -11.40 8.92 5.73
C ASP A 97 -10.61 8.67 7.03
N GLY A 98 -9.36 8.19 6.95
CA GLY A 98 -8.49 7.91 8.10
C GLY A 98 -8.55 6.46 8.61
N THR A 99 -9.43 5.62 8.06
CA THR A 99 -9.45 4.18 8.37
C THR A 99 -8.15 3.51 7.90
N ALA A 100 -7.52 2.71 8.76
CA ALA A 100 -6.29 2.01 8.39
C ALA A 100 -6.51 0.93 7.34
N ILE A 101 -5.63 0.81 6.34
CA ILE A 101 -5.61 -0.29 5.37
C ILE A 101 -4.57 -1.35 5.79
N GLY A 102 -3.41 -0.89 6.23
CA GLY A 102 -2.29 -1.71 6.66
C GLY A 102 -0.97 -0.99 6.47
N SER A 103 0.12 -1.69 6.79
CA SER A 103 1.48 -1.17 6.62
C SER A 103 2.33 -2.05 5.72
N ILE A 104 3.33 -1.46 5.07
CA ILE A 104 4.38 -2.18 4.35
C ILE A 104 5.74 -1.82 4.94
N MET A 105 6.54 -2.83 5.26
CA MET A 105 7.89 -2.67 5.81
C MET A 105 8.96 -2.98 4.78
N VAL A 106 9.92 -2.08 4.65
CA VAL A 106 11.03 -2.15 3.71
C VAL A 106 12.34 -2.12 4.48
N SER A 107 13.22 -3.09 4.25
CA SER A 107 14.62 -3.03 4.69
C SER A 107 15.47 -2.53 3.52
N GLN A 108 16.42 -1.64 3.80
CA GLN A 108 17.07 -0.85 2.76
C GLN A 108 18.56 -0.62 2.97
N PHE A 109 19.28 -0.66 1.85
CA PHE A 109 20.68 -0.31 1.73
C PHE A 109 20.86 0.66 0.55
N THR A 110 20.89 1.94 0.85
CA THR A 110 20.75 3.01 -0.14
C THR A 110 22.09 3.42 -0.74
N GLY A 111 22.03 4.06 -1.92
CA GLY A 111 23.20 4.46 -2.70
C GLY A 111 23.76 3.30 -3.54
N GLY A 112 24.62 3.61 -4.50
CA GLY A 112 25.19 2.62 -5.43
C GLY A 112 24.19 2.04 -6.43
N ALA A 113 24.57 0.93 -7.05
CA ALA A 113 23.74 0.24 -8.04
C ALA A 113 22.48 -0.39 -7.41
N PRO A 114 21.37 -0.45 -8.17
CA PRO A 114 20.20 -1.22 -7.77
C PRO A 114 20.49 -2.73 -7.78
N ALA A 115 19.61 -3.51 -7.16
CA ALA A 115 19.73 -4.97 -7.15
C ALA A 115 19.56 -5.55 -8.57
N PRO A 116 20.23 -6.67 -8.91
CA PRO A 116 19.97 -7.40 -10.15
C PRO A 116 18.49 -7.75 -10.32
N GLY A 117 17.95 -7.52 -11.52
CA GLY A 117 16.53 -7.75 -11.82
C GLY A 117 15.56 -6.66 -11.32
N ALA A 118 16.07 -5.60 -10.68
CA ALA A 118 15.25 -4.41 -10.40
C ALA A 118 14.77 -3.77 -11.72
N PRO A 119 13.58 -3.14 -11.75
CA PRO A 119 13.12 -2.38 -12.92
C PRO A 119 14.16 -1.36 -13.37
N LEU A 120 14.27 -1.10 -14.68
CA LEU A 120 15.27 -0.15 -15.21
C LEU A 120 15.10 1.28 -14.71
N VAL A 121 13.89 1.64 -14.27
CA VAL A 121 13.58 2.94 -13.65
C VAL A 121 13.95 2.99 -12.16
N ALA A 122 14.30 1.86 -11.55
CA ALA A 122 14.63 1.80 -10.13
C ALA A 122 15.95 2.51 -9.85
N SER A 123 15.91 3.41 -8.89
CA SER A 123 17.07 4.13 -8.38
C SER A 123 17.11 4.04 -6.85
N GLY A 124 18.27 4.34 -6.26
CA GLY A 124 18.37 4.51 -4.81
C GLY A 124 18.86 3.29 -4.01
N GLY A 125 19.35 2.24 -4.66
CA GLY A 125 20.05 1.11 -4.01
C GLY A 125 19.23 -0.17 -3.88
N ASN A 126 19.49 -0.95 -2.84
CA ASN A 126 18.83 -2.25 -2.60
C ASN A 126 17.73 -2.10 -1.54
N LEU A 127 16.47 -2.17 -1.95
CA LEU A 127 15.31 -2.00 -1.06
C LEU A 127 14.38 -3.21 -1.19
N ALA A 128 14.27 -3.99 -0.12
CA ALA A 128 13.46 -5.21 -0.09
C ALA A 128 12.22 -4.99 0.78
N ILE A 129 11.05 -5.36 0.27
CA ILE A 129 9.84 -5.48 1.09
C ILE A 129 9.96 -6.79 1.87
N VAL A 130 10.04 -6.68 3.18
CA VAL A 130 10.28 -7.81 4.11
C VAL A 130 9.01 -8.24 4.85
N GLY A 131 7.93 -7.45 4.76
CA GLY A 131 6.67 -7.77 5.38
C GLY A 131 5.64 -6.66 5.23
N GLY A 132 4.48 -6.91 5.85
CA GLY A 132 3.39 -5.95 5.95
C GLY A 132 2.34 -6.40 6.97
N THR A 133 1.35 -5.54 7.20
CA THR A 133 0.20 -5.79 8.11
C THR A 133 -1.10 -5.44 7.39
N GLY A 134 -2.23 -5.78 8.03
CA GLY A 134 -3.56 -5.50 7.47
C GLY A 134 -3.73 -6.18 6.09
N ALA A 135 -4.11 -5.41 5.09
CA ALA A 135 -4.24 -5.90 3.71
C ALA A 135 -2.92 -6.43 3.09
N PHE A 136 -1.77 -6.10 3.67
CA PHE A 136 -0.44 -6.49 3.17
C PHE A 136 0.25 -7.54 4.05
N LEU A 137 -0.50 -8.26 4.89
CA LEU A 137 0.08 -9.30 5.76
C LEU A 137 0.86 -10.33 4.93
N GLY A 138 2.12 -10.55 5.31
CA GLY A 138 3.02 -11.50 4.63
C GLY A 138 3.56 -11.04 3.27
N ALA A 139 3.30 -9.79 2.86
CA ALA A 139 3.77 -9.26 1.58
C ALA A 139 5.30 -9.23 1.49
N ARG A 140 5.81 -9.47 0.27
CA ARG A 140 7.24 -9.42 -0.09
C ARG A 140 7.44 -8.57 -1.34
N GLY A 141 8.67 -8.41 -1.79
CA GLY A 141 8.98 -7.76 -3.07
C GLY A 141 10.09 -6.72 -2.95
N GLN A 142 10.00 -5.67 -3.76
CA GLN A 142 11.03 -4.65 -3.88
C GLN A 142 10.41 -3.25 -3.88
N ALA A 143 11.16 -2.27 -3.40
CA ALA A 143 10.79 -0.86 -3.46
C ALA A 143 11.87 -0.04 -4.15
N PHE A 144 11.53 1.14 -4.61
CA PHE A 144 12.49 2.12 -5.15
C PHE A 144 11.91 3.52 -5.08
N THR A 145 12.78 4.52 -5.19
CA THR A 145 12.34 5.90 -5.36
C THR A 145 11.93 6.10 -6.81
N GLY A 146 10.68 6.51 -7.02
CA GLY A 146 10.14 6.88 -8.31
C GLY A 146 10.40 8.36 -8.63
N THR A 147 9.92 8.79 -9.79
CA THR A 147 9.93 10.19 -10.19
C THR A 147 8.54 10.79 -10.07
N ARG A 148 8.47 12.05 -9.62
CA ARG A 148 7.25 12.85 -9.59
C ARG A 148 7.52 14.20 -10.29
N PRO A 149 6.57 14.76 -11.08
CA PRO A 149 6.80 16.02 -11.82
C PRO A 149 7.20 17.20 -10.94
N ASP A 150 6.65 17.28 -9.72
CA ASP A 150 6.93 18.30 -8.70
C ASP A 150 7.78 17.76 -7.55
N GLN A 151 8.67 16.80 -7.83
CA GLN A 151 9.57 16.22 -6.83
C GLN A 151 10.51 17.29 -6.25
N ILE A 152 10.55 17.38 -4.92
CA ILE A 152 11.40 18.30 -4.17
C ILE A 152 12.11 17.49 -3.09
N GLY A 153 13.43 17.65 -2.97
CA GLY A 153 14.22 16.95 -1.95
C GLY A 153 13.72 17.22 -0.53
N SER A 154 13.93 16.28 0.39
CA SER A 154 13.50 16.41 1.78
C SER A 154 14.12 17.65 2.42
N ARG A 155 13.31 18.42 3.16
CA ARG A 155 13.84 19.50 3.98
C ARG A 155 14.71 18.90 5.08
N GLN A 156 15.91 19.40 5.25
CA GLN A 156 16.81 18.99 6.31
C GLN A 156 16.50 19.79 7.57
N ALA A 157 16.41 19.11 8.72
CA ALA A 157 16.25 19.71 10.04
C ALA A 157 17.17 19.02 11.05
N SER A 158 17.52 19.73 12.12
CA SER A 158 18.10 19.12 13.32
C SER A 158 17.02 18.31 14.03
N MET A 159 17.41 17.24 14.73
CA MET A 159 16.51 16.54 15.67
C MET A 159 16.03 17.42 16.83
N ALA A 160 16.53 18.66 16.98
CA ALA A 160 16.00 19.63 17.93
C ALA A 160 14.64 20.20 17.51
N GLU A 161 14.32 20.20 16.21
CA GLU A 161 13.04 20.74 15.71
C GLU A 161 11.86 19.91 16.18
N ASP A 162 10.81 20.59 16.65
CA ASP A 162 9.54 19.99 17.03
C ASP A 162 8.77 19.50 15.78
N PRO A 163 8.62 18.17 15.60
CA PRO A 163 7.97 17.61 14.42
C PRO A 163 6.48 17.91 14.34
N ALA A 164 5.83 18.43 15.40
CA ALA A 164 4.44 18.90 15.34
C ALA A 164 4.25 20.02 14.31
N ASN A 165 5.29 20.83 14.07
CA ASN A 165 5.25 21.94 13.13
C ASN A 165 5.65 21.56 11.68
N ARG A 166 5.98 20.29 11.41
CA ARG A 166 6.52 19.86 10.11
C ARG A 166 5.65 20.24 8.90
N ARG A 167 4.32 20.14 9.04
CA ARG A 167 3.37 20.49 7.96
C ARG A 167 3.28 21.99 7.73
N ARG A 168 3.40 22.78 8.80
CA ARG A 168 3.42 24.24 8.75
C ARG A 168 4.70 24.75 8.08
N HIS A 169 5.84 24.12 8.39
CA HIS A 169 7.14 24.47 7.81
C HIS A 169 7.32 23.97 6.37
N GLY A 170 6.48 23.02 5.95
CA GLY A 170 6.60 22.33 4.67
C GLY A 170 7.79 21.37 4.64
N GLY A 171 7.93 20.70 3.50
CA GLY A 171 8.97 19.71 3.26
C GLY A 171 9.01 19.24 1.82
N GLY A 172 9.79 18.19 1.58
CA GLY A 172 9.94 17.58 0.26
C GLY A 172 8.69 16.86 -0.22
N ARG A 173 8.72 16.47 -1.49
CA ARG A 173 7.69 15.69 -2.18
C ARG A 173 8.36 14.55 -2.92
N PHE A 174 7.90 13.32 -2.73
CA PHE A 174 8.47 12.13 -3.33
C PHE A 174 7.39 11.21 -3.89
N ARG A 175 7.80 10.39 -4.86
CA ARG A 175 7.09 9.17 -5.24
C ARG A 175 7.92 7.97 -4.84
N TYR A 176 7.28 7.01 -4.20
CA TYR A 176 7.84 5.69 -3.94
C TYR A 176 7.09 4.69 -4.80
N VAL A 177 7.83 3.76 -5.39
CA VAL A 177 7.23 2.68 -6.19
C VAL A 177 7.55 1.37 -5.53
N LEU A 178 6.51 0.63 -5.19
CA LEU A 178 6.58 -0.65 -4.50
C LEU A 178 6.06 -1.73 -5.43
N HIS A 179 6.95 -2.65 -5.82
CA HIS A 179 6.55 -3.90 -6.46
C HIS A 179 6.22 -4.93 -5.38
N VAL A 180 4.93 -5.02 -5.04
CA VAL A 180 4.43 -5.86 -3.96
C VAL A 180 4.02 -7.23 -4.50
N LEU A 181 4.55 -8.28 -3.88
CA LEU A 181 4.14 -9.67 -3.99
C LEU A 181 3.26 -9.98 -2.77
N PRO A 182 1.93 -9.97 -2.90
CA PRO A 182 1.05 -10.21 -1.77
C PRO A 182 1.05 -11.70 -1.39
N MET A 183 0.82 -12.02 -0.11
CA MET A 183 0.73 -13.41 0.36
C MET A 183 -0.54 -14.10 -0.14
N ALA A 184 -1.64 -13.36 -0.24
CA ALA A 184 -2.93 -13.80 -0.77
C ALA A 184 -3.48 -12.75 -1.74
N ARG A 185 -4.36 -13.19 -2.63
CA ARG A 185 -5.09 -12.31 -3.55
C ARG A 185 -6.59 -12.46 -3.28
N PRO A 186 -7.39 -11.41 -3.55
CA PRO A 186 -8.83 -11.57 -3.50
C PRO A 186 -9.25 -12.55 -4.60
N GLU A 187 -10.09 -13.51 -4.26
CA GLU A 187 -10.49 -14.59 -5.15
C GLU A 187 -11.99 -14.78 -5.10
N ILE A 188 -12.68 -14.62 -6.24
CA ILE A 188 -14.06 -15.06 -6.36
C ILE A 188 -14.03 -16.59 -6.43
N VAL A 189 -14.78 -17.24 -5.55
CA VAL A 189 -14.79 -18.71 -5.45
C VAL A 189 -15.28 -19.31 -6.76
N VAL A 190 -14.61 -20.36 -7.24
CA VAL A 190 -15.05 -21.15 -8.39
C VAL A 190 -15.56 -22.50 -7.91
N THR A 191 -16.80 -22.82 -8.29
CA THR A 191 -17.44 -24.11 -8.01
C THR A 191 -17.48 -24.97 -9.27
N ALA A 192 -17.97 -26.21 -9.16
CA ALA A 192 -18.22 -27.06 -10.33
C ALA A 192 -19.21 -26.44 -11.33
N ALA A 193 -20.08 -25.52 -10.88
CA ALA A 193 -21.03 -24.80 -11.72
C ALA A 193 -20.45 -23.50 -12.33
N GLY A 194 -19.19 -23.17 -12.04
CA GLY A 194 -18.54 -21.92 -12.45
C GLY A 194 -18.33 -20.95 -11.29
N PRO A 195 -18.03 -19.67 -11.58
CA PRO A 195 -17.85 -18.63 -10.57
C PRO A 195 -19.06 -18.56 -9.63
N ALA A 196 -18.81 -18.40 -8.32
CA ALA A 196 -19.83 -18.21 -7.29
C ALA A 196 -20.40 -16.79 -7.35
N VAL A 197 -21.04 -16.48 -8.47
CA VAL A 197 -21.72 -15.22 -8.76
C VAL A 197 -23.20 -15.53 -8.94
N THR A 198 -24.03 -14.80 -8.23
CA THR A 198 -25.48 -15.05 -8.16
C THR A 198 -26.26 -13.77 -8.40
N HIS A 199 -27.51 -13.89 -8.86
CA HIS A 199 -28.43 -12.77 -8.88
C HIS A 199 -28.72 -12.36 -7.43
N SER A 200 -28.51 -11.09 -7.08
CA SER A 200 -28.60 -10.66 -5.67
C SER A 200 -30.02 -10.74 -5.10
N ILE A 201 -31.04 -10.77 -5.97
CA ILE A 201 -32.46 -10.82 -5.57
C ILE A 201 -32.90 -12.18 -5.01
N ASP A 202 -32.30 -13.28 -5.48
CA ASP A 202 -32.73 -14.63 -5.11
C ASP A 202 -31.58 -15.64 -4.93
N PHE A 203 -30.33 -15.17 -5.04
CA PHE A 203 -29.11 -15.97 -4.93
C PHE A 203 -29.04 -17.15 -5.92
N ALA A 204 -29.81 -17.13 -7.02
CA ALA A 204 -29.65 -18.10 -8.08
C ALA A 204 -28.32 -17.87 -8.83
N PRO A 205 -27.56 -18.92 -9.21
CA PRO A 205 -26.32 -18.77 -9.97
C PRO A 205 -26.54 -18.09 -11.32
N VAL A 206 -25.59 -17.23 -11.70
CA VAL A 206 -25.51 -16.69 -13.07
C VAL A 206 -24.98 -17.79 -13.99
N THR A 207 -25.76 -18.16 -15.00
CA THR A 207 -25.42 -19.24 -15.95
C THR A 207 -25.75 -18.84 -17.39
N ALA A 208 -25.40 -19.68 -18.37
CA ALA A 208 -25.78 -19.42 -19.77
C ALA A 208 -27.30 -19.44 -20.00
N THR A 209 -28.06 -20.23 -19.23
CA THR A 209 -29.53 -20.30 -19.32
C THR A 209 -30.22 -19.30 -18.40
N ARG A 210 -29.46 -18.69 -17.48
CA ARG A 210 -29.90 -17.62 -16.60
C ARG A 210 -28.83 -16.53 -16.52
N PRO A 211 -28.64 -15.77 -17.61
CA PRO A 211 -27.57 -14.79 -17.70
C PRO A 211 -27.92 -13.51 -16.93
N ALA A 212 -26.89 -12.77 -16.55
CA ALA A 212 -27.03 -11.55 -15.80
C ALA A 212 -27.63 -10.42 -16.67
N ALA A 213 -28.56 -9.64 -16.15
CA ALA A 213 -29.09 -8.46 -16.85
C ALA A 213 -28.22 -7.22 -16.62
N VAL A 214 -28.05 -6.38 -17.65
CA VAL A 214 -27.42 -5.06 -17.48
C VAL A 214 -28.14 -4.23 -16.41
N GLY A 215 -27.38 -3.54 -15.56
CA GLY A 215 -27.92 -2.72 -14.47
C GLY A 215 -28.41 -3.48 -13.23
N GLU A 216 -28.48 -4.81 -13.27
CA GLU A 216 -28.84 -5.61 -12.09
C GLU A 216 -27.71 -5.67 -11.07
N ILE A 217 -28.04 -6.02 -9.83
CA ILE A 217 -27.06 -6.28 -8.76
C ILE A 217 -26.80 -7.78 -8.69
N LEU A 218 -25.53 -8.16 -8.70
CA LEU A 218 -25.05 -9.51 -8.46
C LEU A 218 -24.36 -9.60 -7.10
N SER A 219 -24.39 -10.79 -6.50
CA SER A 219 -23.61 -11.13 -5.30
C SER A 219 -22.49 -12.10 -5.70
N ALA A 220 -21.23 -11.70 -5.53
CA ALA A 220 -20.06 -12.55 -5.66
C ALA A 220 -19.59 -13.05 -4.29
N PHE A 221 -19.34 -14.34 -4.17
CA PHE A 221 -18.75 -14.95 -2.97
C PHE A 221 -17.25 -15.13 -3.17
N ALA A 222 -16.46 -14.65 -2.22
CA ALA A 222 -15.02 -14.51 -2.38
C ALA A 222 -14.24 -14.82 -1.10
N THR A 223 -12.93 -14.95 -1.23
CA THR A 223 -11.95 -15.11 -0.14
C THR A 223 -10.80 -14.13 -0.30
N GLY A 224 -10.00 -13.92 0.76
CA GLY A 224 -8.78 -13.10 0.68
C GLY A 224 -9.00 -11.59 0.54
N LEU A 225 -10.13 -11.05 1.03
CA LEU A 225 -10.41 -9.60 1.02
C LEU A 225 -9.75 -8.87 2.20
N GLY A 226 -9.21 -9.62 3.17
CA GLY A 226 -8.45 -9.08 4.29
C GLY A 226 -9.33 -8.59 5.45
N PRO A 227 -8.79 -7.71 6.33
CA PRO A 227 -9.47 -7.33 7.56
C PRO A 227 -10.83 -6.66 7.36
N THR A 228 -11.66 -6.71 8.39
CA THR A 228 -13.00 -6.11 8.43
C THR A 228 -13.18 -5.12 9.58
N LEU A 229 -14.29 -4.38 9.56
CA LEU A 229 -14.77 -3.52 10.63
C LEU A 229 -16.24 -3.89 10.96
N PRO A 230 -16.58 -4.30 12.21
CA PRO A 230 -15.66 -4.56 13.32
C PRO A 230 -14.61 -5.63 12.99
N GLY A 231 -13.47 -5.53 13.69
CA GLY A 231 -12.38 -6.50 13.56
C GLY A 231 -12.80 -7.87 14.05
N VAL A 232 -12.37 -8.91 13.34
CA VAL A 232 -12.56 -10.31 13.71
C VAL A 232 -11.20 -10.96 13.88
N ASP A 233 -11.01 -11.71 14.97
CA ASP A 233 -9.75 -12.40 15.24
C ASP A 233 -9.40 -13.35 14.08
N PRO A 234 -8.13 -13.42 13.65
CA PRO A 234 -7.70 -14.33 12.59
C PRO A 234 -8.14 -15.78 12.86
N GLY A 235 -8.74 -16.41 11.85
CA GLY A 235 -9.23 -17.79 11.96
C GLY A 235 -10.58 -17.95 12.68
N LYS A 236 -11.21 -16.85 13.13
CA LYS A 236 -12.57 -16.87 13.67
C LYS A 236 -13.61 -16.56 12.58
N PRO A 237 -14.83 -17.10 12.70
CA PRO A 237 -15.88 -16.84 11.73
C PRO A 237 -16.42 -15.41 11.84
N PHE A 238 -16.90 -14.85 10.74
CA PHE A 238 -17.55 -13.55 10.72
C PHE A 238 -18.88 -13.53 11.50
N PRO A 239 -19.20 -12.42 12.20
CA PRO A 239 -20.44 -12.29 12.96
C PRO A 239 -21.68 -12.19 12.05
N VAL A 240 -22.84 -12.54 12.61
CA VAL A 240 -24.14 -12.37 11.95
C VAL A 240 -24.67 -10.93 12.09
N SER A 241 -24.37 -10.27 13.22
CA SER A 241 -24.83 -8.91 13.48
C SER A 241 -23.91 -8.16 14.47
N PRO A 242 -23.47 -6.93 14.15
CA PRO A 242 -23.53 -6.32 12.82
C PRO A 242 -22.65 -7.10 11.84
N LEU A 243 -22.95 -7.02 10.54
CA LEU A 243 -22.07 -7.57 9.51
C LEU A 243 -20.72 -6.83 9.53
N ALA A 244 -19.64 -7.57 9.35
CA ALA A 244 -18.29 -7.01 9.33
C ALA A 244 -17.95 -6.53 7.93
N ALA A 245 -17.91 -5.20 7.72
CA ALA A 245 -17.59 -4.61 6.43
C ALA A 245 -16.11 -4.75 6.10
N VAL A 246 -15.76 -5.00 4.83
CA VAL A 246 -14.37 -5.05 4.39
C VAL A 246 -13.71 -3.68 4.62
N ASN A 247 -12.55 -3.70 5.26
CA ASN A 247 -11.88 -2.50 5.75
C ASN A 247 -11.17 -1.70 4.63
N SER A 248 -10.66 -2.42 3.63
CA SER A 248 -9.91 -1.88 2.49
C SER A 248 -10.83 -1.40 1.35
N PRO A 249 -10.35 -0.53 0.44
CA PRO A 249 -11.05 -0.24 -0.81
C PRO A 249 -11.31 -1.54 -1.60
N VAL A 250 -12.57 -1.76 -1.98
CA VAL A 250 -13.01 -2.89 -2.80
C VAL A 250 -13.52 -2.36 -4.13
N GLU A 251 -13.03 -2.92 -5.22
CA GLU A 251 -13.45 -2.60 -6.58
C GLU A 251 -13.82 -3.89 -7.32
N VAL A 252 -14.88 -3.83 -8.11
CA VAL A 252 -15.21 -4.86 -9.08
C VAL A 252 -15.06 -4.26 -10.46
N LEU A 253 -14.32 -4.94 -11.34
CA LEU A 253 -14.16 -4.56 -12.74
C LEU A 253 -14.98 -5.51 -13.61
N VAL A 254 -15.86 -4.97 -14.46
CA VAL A 254 -16.60 -5.71 -15.49
C VAL A 254 -16.04 -5.30 -16.86
N ASN A 255 -15.46 -6.24 -17.61
CA ASN A 255 -14.72 -5.95 -18.85
C ASN A 255 -13.65 -4.85 -18.67
N GLY A 256 -12.97 -4.85 -17.52
CA GLY A 256 -11.96 -3.86 -17.16
C GLY A 256 -12.53 -2.48 -16.74
N ARG A 257 -13.85 -2.27 -16.75
CA ARG A 257 -14.50 -1.03 -16.30
C ARG A 257 -15.00 -1.17 -14.87
N ALA A 258 -14.85 -0.12 -14.07
CA ALA A 258 -15.34 -0.12 -12.69
C ALA A 258 -16.87 -0.29 -12.63
N ALA A 259 -17.31 -1.25 -11.82
CA ALA A 259 -18.69 -1.46 -11.43
C ALA A 259 -18.97 -0.83 -10.06
N GLU A 260 -20.21 -0.38 -9.85
CA GLU A 260 -20.65 0.12 -8.55
C GLU A 260 -20.67 -1.04 -7.54
N VAL A 261 -19.85 -0.96 -6.49
CA VAL A 261 -19.89 -1.89 -5.36
C VAL A 261 -20.86 -1.34 -4.32
N THR A 262 -21.94 -2.07 -4.04
CA THR A 262 -23.01 -1.66 -3.12
C THR A 262 -22.85 -2.24 -1.71
N ALA A 263 -22.14 -3.37 -1.59
CA ALA A 263 -21.76 -3.95 -0.30
C ALA A 263 -20.50 -4.83 -0.46
N ALA A 264 -19.67 -4.86 0.58
CA ALA A 264 -18.58 -5.82 0.72
C ALA A 264 -18.43 -6.17 2.20
N VAL A 265 -18.83 -7.39 2.57
CA VAL A 265 -18.93 -7.82 3.97
C VAL A 265 -18.40 -9.24 4.15
N GLY A 266 -17.91 -9.54 5.35
CA GLY A 266 -17.66 -10.91 5.78
C GLY A 266 -18.96 -11.72 5.76
N TYR A 267 -18.92 -12.90 5.15
CA TYR A 267 -20.06 -13.78 5.02
C TYR A 267 -20.28 -14.52 6.35
N PRO A 268 -21.46 -14.37 7.02
CA PRO A 268 -21.65 -14.83 8.38
C PRO A 268 -21.32 -16.31 8.60
N ASN A 269 -20.76 -16.63 9.77
CA ASN A 269 -20.37 -17.97 10.19
C ASN A 269 -19.27 -18.63 9.33
N THR A 270 -18.60 -17.88 8.45
CA THR A 270 -17.46 -18.39 7.67
C THR A 270 -16.15 -17.73 8.07
N VAL A 271 -15.05 -18.46 7.93
CA VAL A 271 -13.69 -17.95 8.09
C VAL A 271 -13.18 -17.55 6.71
N ASP A 272 -12.78 -16.29 6.54
CA ASP A 272 -12.28 -15.72 5.28
C ASP A 272 -13.24 -15.84 4.08
N GLY A 273 -14.54 -16.02 4.32
CA GLY A 273 -15.58 -15.94 3.28
C GLY A 273 -16.22 -14.56 3.27
N TYR A 274 -16.44 -13.99 2.10
CA TYR A 274 -17.02 -12.65 1.92
C TYR A 274 -18.12 -12.68 0.86
N GLN A 275 -19.05 -11.73 0.98
CA GLN A 275 -20.02 -11.41 -0.06
C GLN A 275 -19.77 -9.98 -0.55
N VAL A 276 -19.64 -9.83 -1.87
CA VAL A 276 -19.51 -8.55 -2.55
C VAL A 276 -20.68 -8.36 -3.49
N ASN A 277 -21.50 -7.34 -3.23
CA ASN A 277 -22.60 -6.97 -4.10
C ASN A 277 -22.15 -5.87 -5.06
N PHE A 278 -22.36 -6.06 -6.36
CA PHE A 278 -21.97 -5.09 -7.38
C PHE A 278 -23.00 -5.01 -8.50
N ARG A 279 -23.11 -3.82 -9.10
CA ARG A 279 -24.03 -3.58 -10.22
C ARG A 279 -23.34 -3.83 -11.56
N ILE A 280 -23.95 -4.60 -12.45
CA ILE A 280 -23.50 -4.70 -13.84
C ILE A 280 -23.62 -3.32 -14.51
N PRO A 281 -22.54 -2.74 -15.07
CA PRO A 281 -22.62 -1.47 -15.79
C PRO A 281 -23.66 -1.52 -16.90
N SER A 282 -24.45 -0.45 -17.06
CA SER A 282 -25.56 -0.41 -18.02
C SER A 282 -25.12 -0.48 -19.49
N ASP A 283 -23.85 -0.20 -19.76
CA ASP A 283 -23.21 -0.25 -21.08
C ASP A 283 -22.46 -1.57 -21.32
N THR A 284 -22.62 -2.57 -20.45
CA THR A 284 -21.99 -3.89 -20.63
C THR A 284 -22.59 -4.59 -21.85
N ALA A 285 -21.72 -4.99 -22.79
CA ALA A 285 -22.16 -5.74 -23.96
C ALA A 285 -22.75 -7.10 -23.58
N ARG A 286 -23.82 -7.50 -24.29
CA ARG A 286 -24.44 -8.82 -24.15
C ARG A 286 -23.46 -9.93 -24.57
N GLY A 287 -23.55 -11.08 -23.91
CA GLY A 287 -22.68 -12.24 -24.12
C GLY A 287 -21.72 -12.43 -22.94
N THR A 288 -20.52 -12.92 -23.22
CA THR A 288 -19.52 -13.19 -22.20
C THR A 288 -18.88 -11.89 -21.70
N ALA A 289 -18.91 -11.66 -20.39
CA ALA A 289 -18.20 -10.56 -19.73
C ALA A 289 -17.15 -11.09 -18.75
N THR A 290 -16.04 -10.37 -18.57
CA THR A 290 -15.08 -10.64 -17.50
C THR A 290 -15.49 -9.91 -16.23
N VAL A 291 -15.24 -10.53 -15.07
CA VAL A 291 -15.39 -9.94 -13.74
C VAL A 291 -14.08 -10.14 -12.99
N GLN A 292 -13.56 -9.08 -12.38
CA GLN A 292 -12.36 -9.11 -11.56
C GLN A 292 -12.59 -8.37 -10.24
N LEU A 293 -12.20 -8.99 -9.14
CA LEU A 293 -12.18 -8.35 -7.83
C LEU A 293 -10.80 -7.72 -7.58
N ARG A 294 -10.78 -6.50 -7.04
CA ARG A 294 -9.57 -5.83 -6.58
C ARG A 294 -9.78 -5.30 -5.17
N VAL A 295 -8.87 -5.61 -4.26
CA VAL A 295 -8.92 -5.12 -2.87
C VAL A 295 -7.56 -4.59 -2.44
N ALA A 296 -7.53 -3.39 -1.86
CA ALA A 296 -6.28 -2.68 -1.54
C ALA A 296 -5.32 -2.67 -2.74
N TRP A 297 -5.84 -2.39 -3.94
CA TRP A 297 -5.13 -2.43 -5.22
C TRP A 297 -4.55 -3.79 -5.65
N ILE A 298 -4.77 -4.85 -4.87
CA ILE A 298 -4.40 -6.23 -5.22
C ILE A 298 -5.49 -6.80 -6.13
N ALA A 299 -5.15 -7.09 -7.38
CA ALA A 299 -6.05 -7.72 -8.33
C ALA A 299 -6.11 -9.25 -8.14
N GLY A 300 -7.33 -9.78 -8.14
CA GLY A 300 -7.66 -11.20 -8.26
C GLY A 300 -7.62 -11.71 -9.70
N ALA A 301 -8.02 -12.97 -9.87
CA ALA A 301 -8.20 -13.56 -11.19
C ALA A 301 -9.40 -12.92 -11.92
N GLU A 302 -9.31 -12.85 -13.25
CA GLU A 302 -10.47 -12.54 -14.09
C GLU A 302 -11.29 -13.81 -14.32
N LEU A 303 -12.59 -13.74 -14.05
CA LEU A 303 -13.54 -14.81 -14.29
C LEU A 303 -14.56 -14.39 -15.35
N ARG A 304 -15.20 -15.37 -15.99
CA ARG A 304 -16.20 -15.11 -17.04
C ARG A 304 -17.61 -15.37 -16.52
N ILE A 305 -18.52 -14.45 -16.82
CA ILE A 305 -19.97 -14.60 -16.62
C ILE A 305 -20.71 -14.33 -17.93
N THR A 306 -21.98 -14.71 -17.98
CA THR A 306 -22.87 -14.43 -19.14
C THR A 306 -23.78 -13.26 -18.80
N VAL A 307 -23.92 -12.30 -19.72
CA VAL A 307 -24.74 -11.08 -19.61
C VAL A 307 -25.75 -10.99 -20.77
N GLN A 308 -26.93 -10.43 -20.52
CA GLN A 308 -28.02 -10.18 -21.47
C GLN A 308 -28.60 -8.77 -21.36
#